data_AF-A0A3N8DSF0-F1
#
_entry.id   AF-A0A3N8DSF0-F1
#
_cell.length_a   1.000
_cell.length_b   1.000
_cell.length_c   1.000
_cell.angle_alpha   90.00
_cell.angle_beta   90.00
_cell.angle_gamma   90.00
#
_symmetry.space_group_name_H-M   'P 1'
#
loop_
_entity.id
_entity.type
_entity.pdbx_description
1 polymer ?
#
loop_
_entity_poly.entity_id
_entity_poly.type
_entity_poly.pdbx_seq_one_letter_code
_entity_poly.pdbx_strand_id
1 'polypeptide(L)' 'MTLSGELHEADWSVAIETVAAESGGFCCRIHVTLKSPDGACERTFSHSRTHATEREAAIDALRAGMTWIEMKKSNTFTF' A
#
# COMPACT_ATOMS: atom_id res chain seq x y z
N MET A 1 -4.38 0.20 -19.24
CA MET A 1 -3.35 1.02 -18.59
C MET A 1 -3.48 0.78 -17.10
N THR A 2 -2.36 0.62 -16.40
CA THR A 2 -2.34 0.43 -14.95
C THR A 2 -1.58 1.62 -14.37
N LEU A 3 -2.24 2.41 -13.52
CA LEU A 3 -1.59 3.47 -12.76
C LEU A 3 -0.77 2.83 -11.62
N SER A 4 0.54 3.07 -11.64
CA SER A 4 1.42 2.74 -10.51
C SER A 4 1.91 4.01 -9.83
N GLY A 5 2.23 3.88 -8.55
CA GLY A 5 2.74 4.96 -7.72
C GLY A 5 3.68 4.38 -6.68
N GLU A 6 4.76 5.09 -6.38
CA GLU A 6 5.72 4.69 -5.36
C GLU A 6 6.02 5.88 -4.47
N LEU A 7 6.00 5.63 -3.17
CA LEU A 7 6.48 6.54 -2.15
C LEU A 7 7.61 5.84 -1.41
N HIS A 8 8.79 6.44 -1.38
CA HIS A 8 9.93 5.89 -0.67
C HIS A 8 10.52 6.94 0.28
N GLU A 9 11.07 6.44 1.37
CA GLU A 9 11.78 7.14 2.42
C GLU A 9 13.01 6.32 2.84
N ALA A 10 13.90 6.91 3.64
CA ALA A 10 15.18 6.29 4.01
C ALA A 10 15.03 4.83 4.51
N ASP A 11 14.01 4.59 5.33
CA ASP A 11 13.80 3.31 6.02
C ASP A 11 12.60 2.53 5.48
N TRP A 12 11.87 3.04 4.49
CA TRP A 12 10.65 2.37 4.02
C TRP A 12 10.21 2.78 2.62
N SER A 13 9.40 1.93 1.98
CA SER A 13 8.71 2.27 0.75
C SER A 13 7.30 1.69 0.71
N VAL A 14 6.43 2.35 -0.04
CA VAL A 14 5.07 1.96 -0.37
C VAL A 14 4.92 2.07 -1.87
N ALA A 15 4.87 0.93 -2.56
CA ALA A 15 4.57 0.85 -3.98
C ALA A 15 3.14 0.36 -4.17
N ILE A 16 2.44 0.93 -5.13
CA ILE A 16 1.07 0.58 -5.47
C ILE A 16 0.91 0.34 -6.96
N GLU A 17 -0.05 -0.51 -7.29
CA GLU A 17 -0.44 -0.79 -8.66
C GLU A 17 -1.96 -0.92 -8.73
N THR A 18 -2.61 -0.06 -9.52
CA THR A 18 -4.04 -0.17 -9.76
C THR A 18 -4.34 -1.32 -10.71
N VAL A 19 -5.36 -2.10 -10.39
CA VAL A 19 -5.84 -3.22 -11.20
C VAL A 19 -7.34 -3.02 -11.44
N ALA A 20 -7.79 -3.18 -12.68
CA ALA A 20 -9.22 -3.14 -12.98
C ALA A 20 -9.93 -4.31 -12.28
N ALA A 21 -11.01 -4.03 -11.57
CA ALA A 21 -11.80 -5.06 -10.90
C ALA A 21 -12.81 -5.68 -11.87
N GLU A 22 -13.02 -6.99 -11.79
CA GLU A 22 -13.97 -7.71 -12.66
C GLU A 22 -15.42 -7.23 -12.49
N SER A 23 -15.77 -6.71 -11.30
CA SER A 23 -17.09 -6.13 -10.98
C SER A 23 -17.26 -4.67 -11.44
N GLY A 24 -16.25 -4.10 -12.10
CA GLY A 24 -16.20 -2.68 -12.47
C GLY A 24 -15.45 -1.82 -11.44
N GLY A 25 -14.81 -0.77 -11.94
CA GLY A 25 -13.93 0.09 -11.14
C GLY A 25 -12.51 -0.44 -11.01
N PHE A 26 -11.76 0.09 -10.04
CA PHE A 26 -10.34 -0.15 -9.86
C PHE A 26 -10.01 -0.53 -8.41
N CYS A 27 -9.31 -1.63 -8.25
CA CYS A 27 -8.64 -2.03 -7.01
C CYS A 27 -7.18 -1.59 -7.04
N CYS A 28 -6.47 -1.76 -5.92
CA CYS A 28 -5.04 -1.54 -5.85
C CYS A 28 -4.33 -2.68 -5.13
N ARG A 29 -3.17 -3.06 -5.63
CA ARG A 29 -2.21 -3.89 -4.92
C ARG A 29 -1.18 -2.99 -4.25
N ILE A 30 -1.03 -3.13 -2.94
CA ILE A 30 -0.13 -2.34 -2.11
C ILE A 30 1.03 -3.25 -1.72
N HIS A 31 2.25 -2.77 -1.93
CA HIS A 31 3.50 -3.37 -1.50
C HIS A 31 4.15 -2.40 -0.53
N VAL A 32 4.34 -2.83 0.71
CA VAL A 32 5.03 -2.05 1.74
C VAL A 32 6.30 -2.74 2.15
N THR A 33 7.37 -1.97 2.23
CA THR A 33 8.69 -2.42 2.69
C THR A 33 9.12 -1.51 3.81
N LEU A 34 9.45 -2.07 4.96
CA LEU A 34 9.97 -1.35 6.12
C LEU A 34 11.28 -1.98 6.55
N LYS A 35 12.38 -1.24 6.44
CA LYS A 35 13.66 -1.62 7.03
C LYS A 35 13.66 -1.12 8.48
N SER A 36 13.63 -2.05 9.42
CA SER A 36 13.75 -1.75 10.85
C SER A 36 15.00 -2.42 11.41
N PRO A 37 15.59 -1.90 12.51
CA PRO A 37 16.71 -2.55 13.17
C PRO A 37 16.40 -3.98 13.64
N ASP A 38 15.12 -4.30 13.90
CA ASP A 38 14.63 -5.64 14.22
C ASP A 38 14.47 -6.56 13.00
N GLY A 39 14.67 -6.03 11.79
CA GLY A 39 14.58 -6.77 10.53
C GLY A 39 13.82 -6.02 9.43
N ALA A 40 14.04 -6.42 8.18
CA ALA A 40 13.23 -5.94 7.07
C ALA A 40 11.86 -6.63 7.09
N CYS A 41 10.79 -5.84 7.11
CA CYS A 41 9.41 -6.30 7.02
C CYS A 41 8.84 -5.88 5.67
N GLU A 42 8.53 -6.87 4.84
CA GLU A 42 7.87 -6.68 3.55
C GLU A 42 6.49 -7.31 3.60
N ARG A 43 5.50 -6.60 3.06
CA ARG A 43 4.14 -7.13 2.95
C ARG A 43 3.46 -6.62 1.68
N THR A 44 2.82 -7.55 1.00
CA THR A 44 1.93 -7.25 -0.13
C THR A 44 0.50 -7.55 0.27
N PHE A 45 -0.41 -6.62 0.01
CA PHE A 45 -1.83 -6.81 0.25
C PHE A 45 -2.67 -6.05 -0.77
N SER A 46 -3.82 -6.62 -1.11
CA SER A 46 -4.80 -5.97 -1.99
C SER A 46 -5.70 -5.07 -1.18
N HIS A 47 -5.88 -3.84 -1.63
CA HIS A 47 -6.88 -2.94 -1.08
C HIS A 47 -8.28 -3.53 -1.36
N SER A 48 -9.08 -3.74 -0.32
CA SER A 48 -10.38 -4.43 -0.43
C SER A 48 -11.47 -3.57 -1.07
N ARG A 49 -11.25 -2.26 -1.19
CA ARG A 49 -12.20 -1.32 -1.78
C ARG A 49 -11.94 -1.12 -3.27
N THR A 50 -13.01 -1.21 -4.06
CA THR A 50 -13.03 -0.75 -5.46
C THR A 50 -13.38 0.73 -5.51
N HIS A 51 -12.69 1.47 -6.37
CA HIS A 51 -12.95 2.89 -6.62
C HIS A 51 -13.38 3.12 -8.07
N ALA A 52 -14.08 4.24 -8.32
CA ALA A 52 -14.57 4.57 -9.65
C ALA A 52 -13.42 4.95 -10.61
N THR A 53 -12.34 5.52 -10.09
CA THR A 53 -11.18 5.96 -10.88
C THR A 53 -9.88 5.34 -10.38
N GLU A 54 -8.92 5.14 -11.30
CA GLU A 54 -7.56 4.68 -10.98
C GLU A 54 -6.88 5.60 -9.95
N ARG A 55 -7.08 6.92 -10.09
CA ARG A 55 -6.48 7.92 -9.21
C ARG A 55 -6.97 7.80 -7.77
N GLU A 56 -8.26 7.61 -7.56
CA GLU A 56 -8.82 7.43 -6.22
C GLU A 56 -8.32 6.14 -5.58
N ALA A 57 -8.32 5.05 -6.34
CA ALA A 57 -7.76 3.78 -5.89
C ALA A 57 -6.29 3.94 -5.48
N ALA A 58 -5.49 4.62 -6.31
CA ALA A 58 -4.09 4.87 -6.05
C ALA A 58 -3.85 5.72 -4.78
N ILE A 59 -4.58 6.82 -4.60
CA ILE A 59 -4.44 7.68 -3.42
C ILE A 59 -4.83 6.94 -2.14
N ASP A 60 -5.94 6.19 -2.17
CA ASP A 60 -6.41 5.43 -1.00
C ASP A 60 -5.44 4.30 -0.65
N ALA A 61 -4.88 3.64 -1.66
CA ALA A 61 -3.87 2.59 -1.51
C ALA A 61 -2.56 3.11 -0.91
N LEU A 62 -2.07 4.27 -1.36
CA LEU A 62 -0.90 4.93 -0.76
C LEU A 62 -1.15 5.28 0.70
N ARG A 63 -2.34 5.84 1.01
CA ARG A 63 -2.71 6.17 2.39
C ARG A 63 -2.75 4.93 3.28
N ALA A 64 -3.37 3.84 2.80
CA ALA A 64 -3.42 2.58 3.53
C ALA A 64 -2.03 1.99 3.78
N GLY A 65 -1.13 2.07 2.79
CA GLY A 65 0.27 1.64 2.95
C GLY A 65 1.01 2.47 4.00
N MET A 66 0.89 3.80 3.96
CA MET A 66 1.49 4.68 4.97
C MET A 66 0.95 4.41 6.38
N THR A 67 -0.36 4.25 6.54
CA THR A 67 -0.97 3.90 7.84
C THR A 67 -0.45 2.58 8.37
N TRP A 68 -0.27 1.57 7.50
CA TRP A 68 0.31 0.30 7.92
C TRP A 68 1.75 0.46 8.43
N ILE A 69 2.57 1.26 7.75
CA ILE A 69 3.95 1.53 8.17
C ILE A 69 3.96 2.27 9.51
N GLU A 70 3.09 3.27 9.69
CA GLU A 70 2.95 4.00 10.95
C GLU A 70 2.54 3.07 12.09
N MET A 71 1.56 2.18 11.86
CA MET A 71 1.13 1.18 12.84
C MET A 71 2.25 0.19 13.19
N LYS A 72 3.04 -0.23 12.21
CA LYS A 72 4.17 -1.15 12.42
C LYS A 72 5.31 -0.47 13.19
N LYS A 73 5.64 0.79 12.85
CA LYS A 73 6.64 1.61 13.56
C LYS A 73 6.23 1.94 14.99
N SER A 74 4.94 2.17 15.22
CA SER A 74 4.40 2.47 16.56
C SER A 74 4.35 1.25 17.49
N ASN A 75 4.81 0.07 17.02
CA ASN A 75 4.71 -1.20 17.73
C ASN A 75 3.27 -1.53 18.17
N THR A 76 2.26 -0.95 17.51
CA THR A 76 0.84 -1.14 17.82
C THR A 76 0.42 -2.60 17.61
N PHE A 77 1.14 -3.33 16.77
CA PHE A 77 1.04 -4.78 16.65
C PHE A 77 2.21 -5.46 17.38
N THR A 78 2.04 -5.77 18.66
CA THR A 78 2.72 -6.91 19.29
C THR A 78 2.09 -8.18 18.72
N PHE A 79 2.88 -8.98 18.01
CA PHE A 79 2.52 -10.34 17.58
C PHE A 79 2.86 -11.33 18.69
#